data_AF-A0AAJ3LQD2-F1
#
_entry.id   AF-A0AAJ3LQD2-F1
#
_cell.length_a   1.000
_cell.length_b   1.000
_cell.length_c   1.000
_cell.angle_alpha   90.00
_cell.angle_beta   90.00
_cell.angle_gamma   90.00
#
_symmetry.space_group_name_H-M   'P 1'
#
loop_
_entity.id
_entity.type
_entity.pdbx_description
1 polymer ?
#
loop_
_entity_poly.entity_id
_entity_poly.type
_entity_poly.pdbx_seq_one_letter_code
_entity_poly.pdbx_strand_id
1 'polypeptide(L)'
;MRRIVQDSMTASAERPVRRPPAWPHLVALVIVAATLVIGLVVYPSAPDPMPVHFDAALRPDAWADKRLGGFLLPVIIAAAVVAIFWIVAACLPLAGTTRSDGGPHPSATASVWSTQLSPRPEVTAATLDATVRLLGNLTIATAALIAVVALITWLGVPAWMAPWLLPVLMAAFFGSLAVSCLRVFRAQRGLV
;
A
#
# COMPACT_ATOMS: atom_id res chain seq x y z
N MET A 1 45.07 -35.35 8.60
CA MET A 1 44.10 -34.51 9.34
C MET A 1 44.03 -33.08 8.76
N ARG A 2 43.93 -32.94 7.42
CA ARG A 2 44.12 -31.65 6.70
C ARG A 2 43.12 -31.47 5.56
N ARG A 3 41.91 -32.02 5.71
CA ARG A 3 40.87 -32.06 4.66
C ARG A 3 39.51 -31.52 5.11
N ILE A 4 39.36 -31.13 6.38
CA ILE A 4 38.09 -30.68 6.95
C ILE A 4 37.96 -29.14 6.95
N VAL A 5 39.07 -28.41 6.72
CA VAL A 5 39.09 -26.94 6.78
C VAL A 5 38.72 -26.28 5.43
N GLN A 6 38.61 -27.05 4.35
CA GLN A 6 38.46 -26.49 2.99
C GLN A 6 37.01 -26.47 2.47
N ASP A 7 36.08 -27.16 3.13
CA ASP A 7 34.66 -27.17 2.75
C ASP A 7 33.86 -25.97 3.28
N SER A 8 34.42 -25.16 4.18
CA SER A 8 33.74 -23.99 4.74
C SER A 8 33.85 -22.73 3.87
N MET A 9 34.57 -22.76 2.75
CA MET A 9 34.78 -21.60 1.88
C MET A 9 33.94 -21.58 0.59
N THR A 10 33.15 -22.62 0.29
CA THR A 10 32.32 -22.64 -0.91
C THR A 10 30.85 -22.49 -0.58
N ALA A 11 30.27 -21.41 -1.12
CA ALA A 11 28.86 -21.07 -1.16
C ALA A 11 28.28 -20.42 0.11
N SER A 12 28.76 -19.20 0.42
CA SER A 12 27.80 -18.15 0.75
C SER A 12 26.93 -17.96 -0.50
N ALA A 13 25.89 -18.78 -0.64
CA ALA A 13 24.93 -18.66 -1.71
C ALA A 13 24.27 -17.28 -1.55
N GLU A 14 24.70 -16.33 -2.36
CA GLU A 14 24.17 -14.98 -2.43
C GLU A 14 22.66 -15.11 -2.68
N ARG A 15 21.88 -15.00 -1.61
CA ARG A 15 20.43 -15.22 -1.67
C ARG A 15 19.90 -14.12 -2.59
N PRO A 16 19.29 -14.45 -3.74
CA PRO A 16 18.87 -13.42 -4.70
C PRO A 16 17.90 -12.47 -3.99
N VAL A 17 18.22 -11.17 -4.00
CA VAL A 17 17.37 -10.13 -3.43
C VAL A 17 16.07 -10.11 -4.23
N ARG A 18 15.02 -10.72 -3.67
CA ARG A 18 13.70 -10.78 -4.31
C ARG A 18 13.07 -9.39 -4.25
N ARG A 19 13.07 -8.68 -5.38
CA ARG A 19 12.48 -7.34 -5.47
C ARG A 19 10.96 -7.42 -5.27
N PRO A 20 10.37 -6.49 -4.52
CA PRO A 20 8.91 -6.43 -4.38
C PRO A 20 8.26 -6.20 -5.74
N PRO A 21 7.11 -6.84 -6.03
CA PRO A 21 6.43 -6.69 -7.30
C PRO A 21 5.91 -5.25 -7.47
N ALA A 22 6.31 -4.58 -8.54
CA ALA A 22 5.89 -3.20 -8.83
C ALA A 22 4.47 -3.10 -9.42
N TRP A 23 3.93 -4.21 -9.94
CA TRP A 23 2.66 -4.20 -10.69
C TRP A 23 1.46 -3.60 -9.94
N PRO A 24 1.27 -3.75 -8.61
CA PRO A 24 0.11 -3.16 -7.94
C PRO A 24 0.14 -1.63 -7.97
N HIS A 25 1.34 -1.06 -7.84
CA HIS A 25 1.55 0.38 -7.91
C HIS A 25 1.37 0.89 -9.34
N LEU A 26 1.77 0.12 -10.35
CA LEU A 26 1.52 0.44 -11.76
C LEU A 26 0.02 0.45 -12.08
N VAL A 27 -0.73 -0.54 -11.59
CA VAL A 27 -2.20 -0.57 -11.73
C VAL A 27 -2.82 0.66 -11.07
N ALA A 28 -2.39 1.00 -9.85
CA ALA A 28 -2.87 2.20 -9.18
C ALA A 28 -2.54 3.48 -9.95
N LEU A 29 -1.34 3.59 -10.53
CA LEU A 29 -0.98 4.71 -11.40
C LEU A 29 -1.83 4.79 -12.66
N VAL A 30 -2.20 3.67 -13.27
CA VAL A 30 -3.14 3.65 -14.40
C VAL A 30 -4.50 4.19 -13.99
N ILE A 31 -5.00 3.82 -12.80
CA ILE A 31 -6.25 4.37 -12.24
C ILE A 31 -6.14 5.88 -12.05
N VAL A 32 -5.04 6.36 -11.45
CA VAL A 32 -4.79 7.79 -11.25
C VAL A 32 -4.70 8.53 -12.58
N ALA A 33 -3.98 7.99 -13.56
CA ALA A 33 -3.82 8.57 -14.89
C ALA A 33 -5.15 8.64 -15.65
N ALA A 34 -5.96 7.58 -15.60
CA ALA A 34 -7.30 7.58 -16.20
C ALA A 34 -8.19 8.65 -15.54
N THR A 35 -8.15 8.75 -14.21
CA THR A 35 -8.91 9.76 -13.46
C THR A 35 -8.45 11.18 -13.80
N LEU A 36 -7.14 11.40 -13.95
CA LEU A 36 -6.58 12.68 -14.39
C LEU A 36 -7.12 13.08 -15.76
N VAL A 37 -7.09 12.15 -16.73
CA VAL A 37 -7.59 12.40 -18.09
C VAL A 37 -9.07 12.77 -18.06
N ILE A 38 -9.89 12.01 -17.31
CA ILE A 38 -11.32 12.34 -17.16
C ILE A 38 -11.49 13.72 -16.52
N GLY A 39 -10.75 14.02 -15.46
CA GLY A 39 -10.80 15.33 -14.80
C GLY A 39 -10.46 16.48 -15.75
N LEU A 40 -9.42 16.35 -16.56
CA LEU A 40 -9.05 17.36 -17.55
C LEU A 40 -10.13 17.56 -18.62
N VAL A 41 -10.81 16.48 -19.03
CA VAL A 41 -11.93 16.55 -19.99
C VAL A 41 -13.17 17.20 -19.38
N VAL A 42 -13.46 16.96 -18.09
CA VAL A 42 -14.65 17.48 -17.40
C VAL A 42 -14.45 18.91 -16.87
N TYR A 43 -13.22 19.31 -16.57
CA TYR A 43 -12.91 20.62 -15.97
C TYR A 43 -13.51 21.83 -16.72
N PRO A 44 -13.51 21.91 -18.07
CA PRO A 44 -14.15 23.01 -18.79
C PRO A 44 -15.62 23.20 -18.42
N SER A 45 -16.37 22.10 -18.22
CA SER A 45 -17.79 22.12 -17.82
C SER A 45 -18.04 22.32 -16.32
N ALA A 46 -16.99 22.33 -15.49
CA ALA A 46 -17.16 22.52 -14.05
C ALA A 46 -17.75 23.92 -13.74
N PRO A 47 -18.65 24.03 -12.75
CA PRO A 47 -19.28 25.30 -12.38
C PRO A 47 -18.27 26.30 -11.80
N ASP A 48 -18.62 27.58 -11.87
CA ASP A 48 -17.92 28.67 -11.20
C ASP A 48 -18.94 29.48 -10.37
N PRO A 49 -18.88 29.46 -9.03
CA PRO A 49 -17.88 28.78 -8.19
C PRO A 49 -17.99 27.25 -8.19
N MET A 50 -16.92 26.56 -7.80
CA MET A 50 -16.86 25.10 -7.69
C MET A 50 -17.08 24.60 -6.25
N PRO A 51 -17.73 23.44 -6.04
CA PRO A 51 -17.90 22.88 -4.71
C PRO A 51 -16.56 22.34 -4.20
N VAL A 52 -16.23 22.63 -2.94
CA VAL A 52 -14.96 22.21 -2.29
C VAL A 52 -15.17 21.35 -1.05
N HIS A 53 -16.38 21.32 -0.51
CA HIS A 53 -16.78 20.45 0.59
C HIS A 53 -18.19 19.93 0.33
N PHE A 54 -18.47 18.74 0.86
CA PHE A 54 -19.75 18.06 0.75
C PHE A 54 -20.16 17.54 2.12
N ASP A 55 -21.44 17.69 2.45
CA ASP A 55 -22.01 17.14 3.67
C ASP A 55 -22.15 15.61 3.61
N ALA A 56 -22.62 15.00 4.70
CA ALA A 56 -22.86 13.55 4.75
C ALA A 56 -23.94 13.06 3.76
N ALA A 57 -24.75 13.97 3.20
CA ALA A 57 -25.74 13.69 2.16
C ALA A 57 -25.18 13.92 0.74
N LEU A 58 -23.87 14.15 0.59
CA LEU A 58 -23.18 14.46 -0.66
C LEU A 58 -23.69 15.73 -1.35
N ARG A 59 -24.20 16.68 -0.56
CA ARG A 59 -24.60 17.99 -1.05
C ARG A 59 -23.46 18.98 -0.84
N PRO A 60 -23.12 19.81 -1.83
CA PRO A 60 -22.17 20.89 -1.63
C PRO A 60 -22.63 21.84 -0.53
N ASP A 61 -21.78 22.05 0.47
CA ASP A 61 -22.00 22.98 1.58
C ASP A 61 -20.91 24.08 1.65
N ALA A 62 -19.84 23.95 0.87
CA ALA A 62 -18.83 25.00 0.68
C ALA A 62 -18.38 25.13 -0.79
N TRP A 63 -18.05 26.36 -1.19
CA TRP A 63 -17.76 26.75 -2.57
C TRP A 63 -16.50 27.64 -2.65
N ALA A 64 -15.77 27.58 -3.77
CA ALA A 64 -14.60 28.43 -4.03
C ALA A 64 -14.48 28.78 -5.54
N ASP A 65 -13.70 29.80 -5.88
CA ASP A 65 -13.41 30.18 -7.27
C ASP A 65 -12.93 28.98 -8.09
N LYS A 66 -13.40 28.85 -9.34
CA LYS A 66 -12.95 27.78 -10.24
C LYS A 66 -11.43 27.86 -10.50
N ARG A 67 -10.72 26.81 -10.09
CA ARG A 67 -9.27 26.66 -10.27
C ARG A 67 -8.90 25.22 -10.54
N LEU A 68 -8.04 25.00 -11.54
CA LEU A 68 -7.62 23.67 -11.98
C LEU A 68 -6.97 22.87 -10.84
N GLY A 69 -6.12 23.52 -10.04
CA GLY A 69 -5.44 22.86 -8.92
C GLY A 69 -6.39 22.36 -7.83
N GLY A 70 -7.42 23.13 -7.50
CA GLY A 70 -8.44 22.70 -6.53
C GLY A 70 -9.32 21.58 -7.09
N PHE A 71 -9.71 21.69 -8.36
CA PHE A 71 -10.50 20.66 -9.05
C PHE A 71 -9.77 19.30 -9.12
N LEU A 72 -8.46 19.31 -9.43
CA LEU A 72 -7.64 18.10 -9.54
C LEU A 72 -7.03 17.63 -8.20
N LEU A 73 -7.37 18.28 -7.08
CA LEU A 73 -6.81 17.93 -5.77
C LEU A 73 -6.97 16.44 -5.41
N PRO A 74 -8.11 15.77 -5.64
CA PRO A 74 -8.23 14.34 -5.37
C PRO A 74 -7.22 13.49 -6.16
N VAL A 75 -6.93 13.85 -7.40
CA VAL A 75 -5.96 13.13 -8.25
C VAL A 75 -4.54 13.34 -7.74
N ILE A 76 -4.21 14.56 -7.30
CA ILE A 76 -2.91 14.88 -6.69
C ILE A 76 -2.71 14.06 -5.41
N ILE A 77 -3.73 13.99 -4.55
CA ILE A 77 -3.70 13.18 -3.33
C ILE A 77 -3.52 11.70 -3.68
N ALA A 78 -4.26 11.17 -4.66
CA ALA A 78 -4.13 9.79 -5.09
C ALA A 78 -2.71 9.48 -5.60
N ALA A 79 -2.14 10.35 -6.43
CA ALA A 79 -0.77 10.21 -6.93
C ALA A 79 0.26 10.19 -5.78
N ALA A 80 0.12 11.11 -4.82
CA ALA A 80 1.00 11.20 -3.65
C ALA A 80 0.91 9.94 -2.78
N VAL A 81 -0.29 9.44 -2.50
CA VAL A 81 -0.50 8.21 -1.71
C VAL A 81 0.11 7.00 -2.41
N VAL A 82 -0.12 6.85 -3.72
CA VAL A 82 0.48 5.76 -4.52
C VAL A 82 2.01 5.83 -4.46
N ALA A 83 2.59 7.03 -4.61
CA ALA A 83 4.03 7.23 -4.53
C ALA A 83 4.58 6.85 -3.14
N ILE A 84 3.92 7.29 -2.06
CA ILE A 84 4.31 6.95 -0.68
C ILE A 84 4.30 5.43 -0.48
N PHE A 85 3.23 4.74 -0.86
CA PHE A 85 3.16 3.29 -0.71
C PHE A 85 4.19 2.56 -1.55
N TRP A 86 4.48 3.05 -2.75
CA TRP A 86 5.52 2.45 -3.59
C TRP A 86 6.92 2.67 -3.01
N ILE A 87 7.21 3.87 -2.50
CA ILE A 87 8.48 4.17 -1.81
C ILE A 87 8.64 3.28 -0.58
N VAL A 88 7.60 3.16 0.26
CA VAL A 88 7.63 2.26 1.43
C VAL A 88 7.90 0.83 0.98
N ALA A 89 7.22 0.34 -0.06
CA ALA A 89 7.44 -1.00 -0.61
C ALA A 89 8.89 -1.21 -1.07
N ALA A 90 9.47 -0.21 -1.75
CA ALA A 90 10.85 -0.26 -2.25
C ALA A 90 11.89 -0.19 -1.13
N CYS A 91 11.59 0.49 -0.02
CA CYS A 91 12.49 0.64 1.12
C CYS A 91 12.43 -0.52 2.13
N LEU A 92 11.35 -1.32 2.16
CA LEU A 92 11.19 -2.45 3.08
C LEU A 92 12.38 -3.43 3.07
N PRO A 93 12.95 -3.84 1.92
CA PRO A 93 14.13 -4.71 1.90
C PRO A 93 15.38 -4.08 2.54
N LEU A 94 15.54 -2.75 2.43
CA LEU A 94 16.70 -2.03 2.97
C LEU A 94 16.68 -2.01 4.51
N ALA A 95 15.49 -1.93 5.12
CA ALA A 95 15.33 -1.99 6.57
C ALA A 95 15.74 -3.36 7.16
N GLY A 96 15.66 -4.44 6.37
CA GLY A 96 16.12 -5.77 6.77
C GLY A 96 17.64 -5.94 6.75
N THR A 97 18.36 -5.17 5.92
CA THR A 97 19.82 -5.28 5.73
C THR A 97 20.66 -4.54 6.77
N THR A 98 20.07 -3.62 7.54
CA THR A 98 20.81 -2.85 8.56
C THR A 98 21.00 -3.62 9.88
N ARG A 99 20.34 -4.78 10.04
CA ARG A 99 20.50 -5.67 11.20
C ARG A 99 21.56 -6.74 10.88
N SER A 100 22.82 -6.33 10.82
CA SER A 100 23.94 -7.24 10.57
C SER A 100 24.24 -8.12 11.79
N ASP A 101 24.06 -9.43 11.64
CA ASP A 101 24.51 -10.52 12.51
C ASP A 101 26.05 -10.67 12.54
N GLY A 102 26.81 -9.56 12.55
CA GLY A 102 28.28 -9.54 12.38
C GLY A 102 29.08 -9.13 13.61
N GLY A 103 28.44 -8.89 14.77
CA GLY A 103 29.13 -8.53 16.00
C GLY A 103 29.72 -9.77 16.70
N PRO A 104 30.91 -9.71 17.33
CA PRO A 104 31.48 -10.83 18.08
C PRO A 104 30.48 -11.34 19.13
N HIS A 105 30.05 -12.60 19.03
CA HIS A 105 29.17 -13.23 20.02
C HIS A 105 29.93 -13.35 21.36
N PRO A 106 29.50 -12.70 22.46
CA PRO A 106 30.02 -13.04 23.78
C PRO A 106 29.53 -14.45 24.16
N SER A 107 30.48 -15.34 24.42
CA SER A 107 30.26 -16.73 24.79
C SER A 107 29.59 -16.87 26.16
N ALA A 108 28.54 -17.69 26.19
CA ALA A 108 28.09 -18.51 27.32
C ALA A 108 27.79 -17.80 28.66
N THR A 109 26.62 -17.14 28.74
CA THR A 109 25.71 -17.16 29.91
C THR A 109 24.41 -16.42 29.55
N ALA A 110 23.76 -16.83 28.45
CA ALA A 110 22.43 -16.33 28.12
C ALA A 110 21.41 -17.22 28.85
N SER A 111 20.65 -16.61 29.75
CA SER A 111 19.69 -17.27 30.63
C SER A 111 18.66 -18.11 29.86
N VAL A 112 18.07 -19.10 30.52
CA VAL A 112 16.89 -19.87 30.04
C VAL A 112 15.71 -18.94 29.66
N TRP A 113 15.74 -17.68 30.10
CA TRP A 113 14.79 -16.61 29.80
C TRP A 113 15.18 -15.72 28.61
N SER A 114 16.36 -15.92 28.01
CA SER A 114 16.70 -15.44 26.67
C SER A 114 15.94 -16.27 25.64
N THR A 115 14.62 -16.17 25.73
CA THR A 115 13.65 -16.46 24.69
C THR A 115 14.30 -16.20 23.35
N GLN A 116 14.21 -17.16 22.43
CA GLN A 116 14.61 -17.04 21.03
C GLN A 116 14.04 -15.76 20.39
N LEU A 117 14.70 -14.64 20.63
CA LEU A 117 14.40 -13.31 20.08
C LEU A 117 15.13 -13.11 18.75
N SER A 118 15.93 -14.10 18.32
CA SER A 118 16.41 -14.17 16.95
C SER A 118 15.24 -14.65 16.08
N PRO A 119 14.66 -13.78 15.23
CA PRO A 119 13.57 -14.18 14.37
C PRO A 119 14.10 -15.24 13.42
N ARG A 120 13.44 -16.41 13.35
CA ARG A 120 13.80 -17.43 12.36
C ARG A 120 13.76 -16.76 10.98
N PRO A 121 14.81 -16.93 10.15
CA PRO A 121 14.92 -16.20 8.88
C PRO A 121 13.73 -16.45 7.93
N GLU A 122 13.07 -17.60 8.08
CA GLU A 122 11.85 -17.97 7.36
C GLU A 122 10.63 -17.13 7.77
N VAL A 123 10.45 -16.87 9.07
CA VAL A 123 9.34 -16.06 9.61
C VAL A 123 9.50 -14.59 9.18
N THR A 124 10.73 -14.08 9.16
CA THR A 124 11.03 -12.72 8.69
C THR A 124 10.73 -12.55 7.20
N ALA A 125 11.14 -13.52 6.36
CA ALA A 125 10.86 -13.49 4.93
C ALA A 125 9.36 -13.57 4.61
N ALA A 126 8.63 -14.44 5.32
CA ALA A 126 7.18 -14.56 5.17
C ALA A 126 6.43 -13.29 5.60
N THR A 127 6.87 -12.65 6.69
CA THR A 127 6.30 -11.39 7.18
C THR A 127 6.55 -10.25 6.20
N LEU A 128 7.74 -10.18 5.60
CA LEU A 128 8.06 -9.19 4.58
C LEU A 128 7.20 -9.38 3.33
N ASP A 129 7.08 -10.60 2.81
CA ASP A 129 6.24 -10.90 1.63
C ASP A 129 4.77 -10.56 1.89
N ALA A 130 4.26 -10.88 3.09
CA ALA A 130 2.92 -10.50 3.51
C ALA A 130 2.72 -8.98 3.57
N THR A 131 3.70 -8.24 4.09
CA THR A 131 3.67 -6.79 4.22
C THR A 131 3.65 -6.12 2.84
N VAL A 132 4.51 -6.57 1.93
CA VAL A 132 4.58 -6.07 0.54
C VAL A 132 3.26 -6.32 -0.20
N ARG A 133 2.65 -7.50 -0.04
CA ARG A 133 1.34 -7.80 -0.64
C ARG A 133 0.22 -6.93 -0.07
N LEU A 134 0.21 -6.74 1.25
CA LEU A 134 -0.77 -5.87 1.91
C LEU A 134 -0.65 -4.44 1.37
N LEU A 135 0.56 -3.93 1.27
CA LEU A 135 0.84 -2.59 0.76
C LEU A 135 0.41 -2.44 -0.72
N GLY A 136 0.67 -3.45 -1.55
CA GLY A 136 0.18 -3.47 -2.93
C GLY A 136 -1.35 -3.42 -3.03
N ASN A 137 -2.06 -4.22 -2.23
CA ASN A 137 -3.52 -4.20 -2.19
C ASN A 137 -4.08 -2.86 -1.70
N LEU A 138 -3.49 -2.31 -0.63
CA LEU A 138 -3.82 -0.98 -0.10
C LEU A 138 -3.65 0.10 -1.16
N THR A 139 -2.59 0.00 -1.96
CA THR A 139 -2.32 0.99 -3.01
C THR A 139 -3.43 1.02 -4.06
N ILE A 140 -3.85 -0.15 -4.53
CA ILE A 140 -4.95 -0.25 -5.50
C ILE A 140 -6.28 0.20 -4.87
N ALA A 141 -6.60 -0.29 -3.68
CA ALA A 141 -7.87 0.00 -3.01
C ALA A 141 -8.03 1.49 -2.71
N THR A 142 -6.99 2.15 -2.21
CA THR A 142 -7.02 3.59 -1.91
C THR A 142 -7.07 4.43 -3.19
N ALA A 143 -6.29 4.07 -4.23
CA ALA A 143 -6.36 4.78 -5.51
C ALA A 143 -7.76 4.67 -6.15
N ALA A 144 -8.37 3.48 -6.12
CA ALA A 144 -9.72 3.25 -6.60
C ALA A 144 -10.76 4.04 -5.78
N LEU A 145 -10.66 4.05 -4.45
CA LEU A 145 -11.54 4.83 -3.59
C LEU A 145 -11.50 6.32 -3.93
N ILE A 146 -10.29 6.89 -4.01
CA ILE A 146 -10.13 8.32 -4.33
C ILE A 146 -10.62 8.63 -5.74
N ALA A 147 -10.33 7.76 -6.71
CA ALA A 147 -10.83 7.90 -8.08
C ALA A 147 -12.36 7.90 -8.14
N VAL A 148 -13.02 6.95 -7.47
CA VAL A 148 -14.48 6.89 -7.45
C VAL A 148 -15.08 8.12 -6.78
N VAL A 149 -14.51 8.58 -5.66
CA VAL A 149 -14.95 9.81 -5.00
C VAL A 149 -14.81 11.02 -5.94
N ALA A 150 -13.67 11.15 -6.64
CA ALA A 150 -13.45 12.25 -7.59
C ALA A 150 -14.43 12.21 -8.77
N LEU A 151 -14.65 11.03 -9.36
CA LEU A 151 -15.57 10.88 -10.48
C LEU A 151 -17.00 11.22 -10.08
N ILE A 152 -17.39 10.87 -8.87
CA ILE A 152 -18.72 11.14 -8.35
C ILE A 152 -18.94 12.62 -8.08
N THR A 153 -17.94 13.32 -7.55
CA THR A 153 -18.06 14.78 -7.34
C THR A 153 -18.11 15.54 -8.67
N TRP A 154 -17.45 15.04 -9.71
CA TRP A 154 -17.43 15.70 -11.03
C TRP A 154 -18.63 15.36 -11.92
N LEU A 155 -19.05 14.09 -11.93
CA LEU A 155 -20.09 13.57 -12.83
C LEU A 155 -21.48 13.51 -12.16
N GLY A 156 -21.52 13.64 -10.84
CA GLY A 156 -22.73 13.48 -10.04
C GLY A 156 -23.07 12.02 -9.75
N VAL A 157 -24.04 11.83 -8.86
CA VAL A 157 -24.58 10.51 -8.49
C VAL A 157 -26.04 10.44 -8.91
N PRO A 158 -26.47 9.37 -9.62
CA PRO A 158 -27.88 9.09 -9.81
C PRO A 158 -28.61 9.02 -8.46
N ALA A 159 -29.80 9.64 -8.37
CA ALA A 159 -30.54 9.76 -7.10
C ALA A 159 -30.80 8.42 -6.40
N TRP A 160 -31.00 7.34 -7.16
CA TRP A 160 -31.22 5.99 -6.63
C TRP A 160 -29.97 5.38 -5.99
N MET A 161 -28.76 5.83 -6.36
CA MET A 161 -27.49 5.32 -5.84
C MET A 161 -26.95 6.15 -4.68
N ALA A 162 -27.36 7.42 -4.57
CA ALA A 162 -26.92 8.35 -3.53
C ALA A 162 -26.97 7.78 -2.08
N PRO A 163 -28.07 7.15 -1.60
CA PRO A 163 -28.11 6.63 -0.23
C PRO A 163 -27.20 5.42 0.00
N TRP A 164 -26.85 4.68 -1.05
CA TRP A 164 -26.07 3.44 -0.95
C TRP A 164 -24.59 3.66 -1.19
N LEU A 165 -24.22 4.81 -1.77
CA LEU A 165 -22.86 5.03 -2.24
C LEU A 165 -21.82 4.93 -1.13
N LEU A 166 -21.97 5.71 -0.06
CA LEU A 166 -21.03 5.71 1.06
C LEU A 166 -20.97 4.34 1.76
N PRO A 167 -22.10 3.68 2.07
CA PRO A 167 -22.08 2.30 2.59
C PRO A 167 -21.35 1.31 1.68
N VAL A 168 -21.60 1.35 0.36
CA VAL A 168 -20.97 0.44 -0.61
C VAL A 168 -19.48 0.70 -0.71
N LEU A 169 -19.05 1.97 -0.77
CA LEU A 169 -17.63 2.34 -0.78
C LEU A 169 -16.92 1.89 0.49
N MET A 170 -17.52 2.12 1.66
CA MET A 170 -16.97 1.68 2.95
C MET A 170 -16.90 0.16 3.01
N ALA A 171 -17.96 -0.56 2.61
CA ALA A 171 -18.00 -2.01 2.59
C ALA A 171 -16.94 -2.59 1.63
N ALA A 172 -16.76 -2.00 0.45
CA ALA A 172 -15.74 -2.42 -0.50
C ALA A 172 -14.32 -2.18 0.05
N PHE A 173 -14.07 -1.00 0.61
CA PHE A 173 -12.76 -0.65 1.17
C PHE A 173 -12.41 -1.52 2.37
N PHE A 174 -13.28 -1.59 3.39
CA PHE A 174 -13.06 -2.41 4.58
C PHE A 174 -13.11 -3.91 4.27
N GLY A 175 -13.93 -4.34 3.32
CA GLY A 175 -13.94 -5.72 2.82
C GLY A 175 -12.58 -6.09 2.20
N SER A 176 -11.99 -5.19 1.40
CA SER A 176 -10.66 -5.40 0.83
C SER A 176 -9.55 -5.49 1.89
N LEU A 177 -9.67 -4.69 2.95
CA LEU A 177 -8.78 -4.73 4.11
C LEU A 177 -8.92 -6.06 4.86
N ALA A 178 -10.15 -6.46 5.17
CA ALA A 178 -10.44 -7.70 5.87
C ALA A 178 -9.93 -8.92 5.09
N VAL A 179 -10.17 -8.98 3.78
CA VAL A 179 -9.64 -10.04 2.92
C VAL A 179 -8.11 -10.05 2.92
N SER A 180 -7.47 -8.88 2.86
CA SER A 180 -6.01 -8.78 2.91
C SER A 180 -5.46 -9.27 4.24
N CYS A 181 -6.05 -8.86 5.37
CA CYS A 181 -5.68 -9.32 6.71
C CYS A 181 -5.86 -10.84 6.86
N LEU A 182 -6.99 -11.39 6.39
CA LEU A 182 -7.26 -12.83 6.43
C LEU A 182 -6.24 -13.63 5.60
N ARG A 183 -5.83 -13.12 4.43
CA ARG A 183 -4.79 -13.75 3.60
C ARG A 183 -3.44 -13.76 4.30
N VAL A 184 -3.06 -12.66 4.94
CA VAL A 184 -1.83 -12.56 5.75
C VAL A 184 -1.88 -13.57 6.89
N PHE A 185 -2.98 -13.61 7.65
CA PHE A 185 -3.11 -14.52 8.79
C PHE A 185 -3.08 -16.01 8.39
N ARG A 186 -3.73 -16.38 7.28
CA ARG A 186 -3.68 -17.74 6.74
C ARG A 186 -2.27 -18.13 6.29
N ALA A 187 -1.54 -17.21 5.68
CA ALA A 187 -0.15 -17.45 5.28
C ALA A 187 0.76 -17.69 6.50
N GLN A 188 0.53 -16.98 7.60
CA GLN A 188 1.28 -17.16 8.85
C GLN A 188 0.96 -18.50 9.54
N ARG A 189 -0.33 -18.92 9.56
CA ARG A 189 -0.73 -20.20 10.16
C ARG A 189 -0.22 -21.44 9.42
N GLY A 190 0.09 -21.33 8.13
CA GLY A 190 0.66 -22.45 7.35
C GLY A 190 2.15 -22.70 7.62
N LEU A 191 2.82 -21.86 8.42
CA LEU A 191 4.25 -21.94 8.74
C LEU A 191 4.53 -22.42 10.17
N VAL A 192 3.48 -22.63 10.99
CA VAL A 192 3.53 -23.13 12.37
C VAL A 192 3.07 -24.58 12.39
#